data_AF-A0A814HN52-F1
#
_entry.id   AF-A0A814HN52-F1
#
_cell.length_a   1.000
_cell.length_b   1.000
_cell.length_c   1.000
_cell.angle_alpha   90.00
_cell.angle_beta   90.00
_cell.angle_gamma   90.00
#
_symmetry.space_group_name_H-M   'P 1'
#
loop_
_entity.id
_entity.type
_entity.pdbx_description
1 polymer ?
#
loop_
_entity_poly.entity_id
_entity_poly.type
_entity_poly.pdbx_seq_one_letter_code
_entity_poly.pdbx_strand_id
1 'polypeptide(L)'
;MHTFYATLALLFTFTILFWSSTEGAVCGAYNPVFDTCCNGVINGGPKQSCCGTKAYNTFFDTCCNGVINGGPKQSCCGTKAYNTFFDTCCNGVINGGPKQSCCGTKAYNTFFDTCCSGVIRSGKVSVCGK
;
A
#
# COMPACT_ATOMS: atom_id res chain seq x y z
N MET A 1 -37.35 41.07 -12.91
CA MET A 1 -36.62 39.95 -13.56
C MET A 1 -35.27 39.67 -12.92
N HIS A 2 -34.43 40.66 -12.57
CA HIS A 2 -33.14 40.42 -11.89
C HIS A 2 -33.24 39.74 -10.50
N THR A 3 -34.32 39.98 -9.74
CA THR A 3 -34.53 39.38 -8.41
C THR A 3 -34.87 37.88 -8.45
N PHE A 4 -35.46 37.40 -9.56
CA PHE A 4 -35.77 35.97 -9.77
C PHE A 4 -34.54 35.14 -10.11
N TYR A 5 -33.55 35.73 -10.80
CA TYR A 5 -32.29 35.04 -11.13
C TYR A 5 -31.39 34.88 -9.88
N ALA A 6 -31.42 35.86 -8.96
CA ALA A 6 -30.65 35.82 -7.72
C ALA A 6 -31.12 34.71 -6.76
N THR A 7 -32.43 34.45 -6.68
CA THR A 7 -32.98 33.38 -5.82
C THR A 7 -32.76 31.98 -6.39
N LEU A 8 -32.84 31.82 -7.71
CA LEU A 8 -32.50 30.56 -8.41
C LEU A 8 -31.01 30.20 -8.25
N ALA A 9 -30.11 31.19 -8.33
CA ALA A 9 -28.67 30.99 -8.15
C ALA A 9 -28.32 30.54 -6.72
N LEU A 10 -29.00 31.09 -5.69
CA LEU A 10 -28.77 30.71 -4.29
C LEU A 10 -29.32 29.30 -3.96
N LEU A 11 -30.40 28.86 -4.59
CA LEU A 11 -30.90 27.49 -4.45
C LEU A 11 -29.97 26.46 -5.11
N PHE A 12 -29.40 26.81 -6.28
CA PHE A 12 -28.43 25.96 -6.97
C PHE A 12 -27.14 25.80 -6.14
N THR A 13 -26.60 26.88 -5.58
CA THR A 13 -25.43 26.78 -4.70
C THR A 13 -25.73 26.03 -3.41
N PHE A 14 -26.94 26.15 -2.84
CA PHE A 14 -27.36 25.32 -1.70
C PHE A 14 -27.36 23.83 -2.06
N THR A 15 -27.91 23.44 -3.23
CA THR A 15 -27.86 22.03 -3.66
C THR A 15 -26.42 21.54 -3.92
N ILE A 16 -25.52 22.39 -4.41
CA ILE A 16 -24.11 22.01 -4.65
C ILE A 16 -23.32 21.92 -3.33
N LEU A 17 -23.59 22.81 -2.37
CA LEU A 17 -22.99 22.78 -1.03
C LEU A 17 -23.50 21.60 -0.19
N PHE A 18 -24.75 21.16 -0.39
CA PHE A 18 -25.30 19.95 0.26
C PHE A 18 -24.95 18.65 -0.48
N TRP A 19 -24.81 18.67 -1.82
CA TRP A 19 -24.34 17.50 -2.59
C TRP A 19 -22.88 17.18 -2.29
N SER A 20 -22.08 18.18 -1.93
CA SER A 20 -20.65 17.99 -1.62
C SER A 20 -20.38 17.24 -0.29
N SER A 21 -21.41 16.69 0.37
CA SER A 21 -21.26 15.87 1.57
C SER A 21 -20.74 14.46 1.23
N THR A 22 -19.42 14.41 1.01
CA THR A 22 -18.55 13.28 1.31
C THR A 22 -19.02 11.92 0.78
N GLU A 23 -18.73 11.64 -0.49
CA GLU A 23 -18.57 10.27 -1.02
C GLU A 23 -17.29 9.64 -0.45
N GLY A 24 -17.12 9.68 0.88
CA GLY A 24 -16.32 8.68 1.57
C GLY A 24 -17.13 7.40 1.57
N ALA A 25 -16.50 6.24 1.38
CA ALA A 25 -17.21 4.98 1.51
C ALA A 25 -17.55 4.75 3.00
N VAL A 26 -18.72 5.23 3.42
CA VAL A 26 -19.20 5.16 4.81
C VAL A 26 -20.02 3.88 4.98
N CYS A 27 -19.76 3.10 6.03
CA CYS A 27 -20.68 2.03 6.41
C CYS A 27 -21.91 2.62 7.10
N GLY A 28 -23.07 1.99 6.91
CA GLY A 28 -24.30 2.33 7.64
C GLY A 28 -24.20 2.01 9.14
N ALA A 29 -25.32 1.71 9.78
CA ALA A 29 -25.29 1.25 11.17
C ALA A 29 -24.60 -0.12 11.29
N TYR A 30 -23.57 -0.23 12.15
CA TYR A 30 -22.88 -1.47 12.48
C TYR A 30 -22.42 -1.46 13.95
N ASN A 31 -22.03 -2.61 14.49
CA ASN A 31 -21.56 -2.71 15.86
C ASN A 31 -20.02 -2.69 15.89
N PRO A 32 -19.35 -1.61 16.33
CA PRO A 32 -17.88 -1.53 16.31
C PRO A 32 -17.19 -2.46 17.33
N VAL A 33 -17.95 -3.10 18.23
CA VAL A 33 -17.42 -4.14 19.13
C VAL A 33 -17.24 -5.47 18.40
N PHE A 34 -18.14 -5.78 17.46
CA PHE A 34 -18.16 -7.06 16.76
C PHE A 34 -17.81 -6.95 15.27
N ASP A 35 -17.75 -5.75 14.72
CA ASP A 35 -17.56 -5.51 13.29
C ASP A 35 -16.57 -4.37 13.04
N THR A 36 -15.97 -4.37 11.86
CA THR A 36 -15.05 -3.34 11.38
C THR A 36 -15.50 -2.83 10.02
N CYS A 37 -15.65 -1.52 9.87
CA CYS A 37 -15.95 -0.90 8.59
C CYS A 37 -14.67 -0.59 7.81
N CYS A 38 -14.55 -1.09 6.59
CA CYS A 38 -13.45 -0.79 5.68
C CYS A 38 -13.98 -0.38 4.31
N ASN A 39 -13.76 0.87 3.91
CA ASN A 39 -14.20 1.43 2.62
C ASN A 39 -15.67 1.06 2.29
N GLY A 40 -16.59 1.30 3.21
CA GLY A 40 -18.02 1.05 3.03
C GLY A 40 -18.45 -0.41 3.18
N VAL A 41 -17.52 -1.33 3.48
CA VAL A 41 -17.82 -2.76 3.68
C VAL A 41 -17.67 -3.12 5.16
N ILE A 42 -18.74 -3.66 5.74
CA ILE A 42 -18.74 -4.20 7.10
C ILE A 42 -18.09 -5.57 7.09
N ASN A 43 -17.03 -5.74 7.89
CA ASN A 43 -16.32 -6.99 8.09
C ASN A 43 -16.59 -7.51 9.50
N GLY A 44 -16.87 -8.81 9.62
CA GLY A 44 -17.08 -9.44 10.92
C GLY A 44 -15.80 -9.56 11.75
N GLY A 45 -15.96 -9.34 13.05
CA GLY A 45 -14.93 -9.35 14.08
C GLY A 45 -14.27 -7.98 14.30
N PRO A 46 -13.77 -7.71 15.52
CA PRO A 46 -12.93 -6.56 15.79
C PRO A 46 -11.56 -6.78 15.15
N LYS A 47 -11.33 -6.11 14.03
CA LYS A 47 -10.05 -6.11 13.30
C LYS A 47 -9.37 -4.76 13.52
N GLN A 48 -8.05 -4.76 13.49
CA GLN A 48 -7.26 -3.60 13.89
C GLN A 48 -7.04 -2.61 12.75
N SER A 49 -7.15 -3.07 11.51
CA SER A 49 -6.87 -2.24 10.35
C SER A 49 -7.60 -2.73 9.11
N CYS A 50 -7.57 -1.90 8.07
CA CYS A 50 -8.20 -2.12 6.77
C CYS A 50 -7.15 -2.25 5.67
N CYS A 51 -7.39 -3.19 4.76
CA CYS A 51 -6.64 -3.39 3.53
C CYS A 51 -7.64 -3.30 2.37
N GLY A 52 -7.85 -2.09 1.86
CA GLY A 52 -8.97 -1.81 0.96
C GLY A 52 -10.31 -2.00 1.68
N THR A 53 -11.19 -2.84 1.14
CA THR A 53 -12.50 -3.16 1.72
C THR A 53 -12.46 -4.27 2.78
N LYS A 54 -11.30 -4.90 2.99
CA LYS A 54 -11.15 -6.03 3.91
C LYS A 54 -10.51 -5.60 5.21
N ALA A 55 -11.07 -6.03 6.32
CA ALA A 55 -10.48 -5.82 7.63
C ALA A 55 -9.52 -6.97 8.00
N TYR A 56 -8.39 -6.68 8.64
CA TYR A 56 -7.38 -7.68 9.00
C TYR A 56 -6.75 -7.43 10.37
N ASN A 57 -6.05 -8.44 10.89
CA ASN A 57 -5.37 -8.36 12.18
C ASN A 57 -3.89 -8.08 11.97
N THR A 58 -3.41 -6.93 12.44
CA THR A 58 -2.00 -6.51 12.24
C THR A 58 -0.98 -7.36 13.01
N PHE A 59 -1.42 -8.15 13.99
CA PHE A 59 -0.55 -9.11 14.67
C PHE A 59 -0.22 -10.34 13.81
N PHE A 60 -1.13 -10.74 12.94
CA PHE A 60 -1.01 -11.97 12.16
C PHE A 60 -0.77 -11.71 10.68
N ASP A 61 -1.21 -10.56 10.17
CA ASP A 61 -1.19 -10.27 8.75
C ASP A 61 -0.62 -8.88 8.45
N THR A 62 -0.20 -8.69 7.21
CA THR A 62 0.34 -7.44 6.68
C THR A 62 -0.37 -7.07 5.38
N CYS A 63 -0.83 -5.82 5.25
CA CYS A 63 -1.40 -5.32 4.01
C CYS A 63 -0.30 -4.73 3.12
N CYS A 64 -0.18 -5.23 1.89
CA CYS A 64 0.72 -4.70 0.88
C CYS A 64 -0.07 -4.39 -0.40
N ASN A 65 -0.18 -3.10 -0.75
CA ASN A 65 -0.89 -2.62 -1.93
C ASN A 65 -2.29 -3.25 -2.10
N GLY A 66 -3.07 -3.30 -1.01
CA GLY A 66 -4.43 -3.85 -1.02
C GLY A 66 -4.52 -5.38 -0.91
N VAL A 67 -3.40 -6.08 -0.75
CA VAL A 67 -3.35 -7.53 -0.57
C VAL A 67 -2.92 -7.88 0.86
N ILE A 68 -3.76 -8.63 1.56
CA ILE A 68 -3.46 -9.15 2.90
C ILE A 68 -2.54 -10.37 2.75
N ASN A 69 -1.39 -10.31 3.41
CA ASN A 69 -0.39 -11.36 3.45
C ASN A 69 -0.29 -11.92 4.87
N GLY A 70 -0.36 -13.24 5.01
CA GLY A 70 -0.21 -13.89 6.32
C GLY A 70 1.24 -13.88 6.84
N GLY A 71 1.35 -13.83 8.16
CA GLY A 71 2.58 -13.76 8.94
C GLY A 71 2.99 -12.32 9.30
N PRO A 72 3.75 -12.14 10.40
CA PRO A 72 4.32 -10.86 10.78
C PRO A 72 5.48 -10.52 9.83
N LYS A 73 5.13 -10.06 8.63
CA LYS A 73 6.07 -9.74 7.56
C LYS A 73 6.30 -8.24 7.57
N GLN A 74 7.53 -7.85 7.88
CA GLN A 74 7.86 -6.49 8.31
C GLN A 74 7.83 -5.45 7.17
N SER A 75 7.78 -5.87 5.91
CA SER A 75 7.85 -4.95 4.78
C SER A 75 7.16 -5.50 3.54
N CYS A 76 6.85 -4.60 2.61
CA CYS A 76 6.18 -4.90 1.35
C CYS A 76 7.13 -4.80 0.16
N CYS A 77 7.03 -5.77 -0.74
CA CYS A 77 7.65 -5.78 -2.06
C CYS A 77 6.53 -5.90 -3.10
N GLY A 78 6.04 -4.75 -3.57
CA GLY A 78 4.79 -4.71 -4.34
C GLY A 78 3.60 -5.16 -3.49
N THR A 79 2.85 -6.15 -3.97
CA THR A 79 1.69 -6.73 -3.25
C THR A 79 2.06 -7.84 -2.26
N LYS A 80 3.33 -8.25 -2.21
CA LYS A 80 3.80 -9.33 -1.34
C LYS A 80 4.49 -8.77 -0.12
N ALA A 81 4.15 -9.29 1.06
CA ALA A 81 4.92 -9.02 2.25
C ALA A 81 6.13 -9.97 2.33
N TYR A 82 7.24 -9.50 2.90
CA TYR A 82 8.48 -10.26 3.09
C TYR A 82 9.17 -9.92 4.41
N ASN A 83 10.13 -10.76 4.82
CA ASN A 83 10.92 -10.53 6.02
C ASN A 83 12.29 -9.93 5.63
N THR A 84 12.56 -8.70 6.05
CA THR A 84 13.80 -7.97 5.73
C THR A 84 15.06 -8.59 6.34
N PHE A 85 14.90 -9.47 7.34
CA PHE A 85 16.03 -10.20 7.92
C PHE A 85 16.50 -11.35 7.01
N PHE A 86 15.57 -11.97 6.29
CA PHE A 86 15.87 -13.13 5.45
C PHE A 86 15.89 -12.81 3.97
N ASP A 87 15.22 -11.75 3.53
CA ASP A 87 15.03 -11.44 2.12
C ASP A 87 15.26 -9.95 1.82
N THR A 88 15.51 -9.66 0.54
CA THR A 88 15.72 -8.31 0.01
C THR A 88 14.77 -8.06 -1.15
N CYS A 89 14.07 -6.93 -1.15
CA CYS A 89 13.22 -6.52 -2.28
C CYS A 89 14.02 -5.65 -3.27
N CYS A 90 14.05 -6.06 -4.54
CA CYS A 90 14.65 -5.30 -5.63
C CYS A 90 13.65 -5.15 -6.77
N ASN A 91 13.23 -3.91 -7.05
CA ASN A 91 12.28 -3.59 -8.13
C ASN A 91 11.03 -4.49 -8.14
N GLY A 92 10.44 -4.74 -6.97
CA GLY A 92 9.24 -5.57 -6.82
C GLY A 92 9.49 -7.07 -6.80
N VAL A 93 10.75 -7.53 -6.84
CA VAL A 93 11.12 -8.94 -6.74
C VAL A 93 11.80 -9.22 -5.40
N ILE A 94 11.26 -10.19 -4.66
CA ILE A 94 11.85 -10.68 -3.41
C ILE A 94 12.99 -11.64 -3.74
N ASN A 95 14.17 -11.34 -3.23
CA ASN A 95 15.38 -12.12 -3.39
C ASN A 95 15.77 -12.72 -2.03
N GLY A 96 16.12 -14.01 -2.01
CA GLY A 96 16.55 -14.68 -0.79
C GLY A 96 17.90 -14.21 -0.27
N GLY A 97 18.00 -14.13 1.05
CA GLY A 97 19.16 -13.66 1.81
C GLY A 97 19.14 -12.15 2.07
N PRO A 98 19.73 -11.71 3.19
CA PRO A 98 20.01 -10.30 3.43
C PRO A 98 21.14 -9.86 2.50
N LYS A 99 20.80 -9.12 1.45
CA LYS A 99 21.74 -8.58 0.47
C LYS A 99 21.84 -7.07 0.65
N GLN A 100 23.01 -6.52 0.35
CA GLN A 100 23.33 -5.12 0.63
C GLN A 100 22.81 -4.16 -0.45
N SER A 101 22.59 -4.64 -1.67
CA SER A 101 22.13 -3.77 -2.77
C SER A 101 21.40 -4.53 -3.88
N CYS A 102 20.83 -3.76 -4.80
CA CYS A 102 20.05 -4.23 -5.94
C CYS A 102 20.73 -3.88 -7.26
N CYS A 103 20.72 -4.82 -8.18
CA CYS A 103 21.12 -4.66 -9.57
C CYS A 103 19.93 -5.03 -10.45
N GLY A 104 19.13 -4.03 -10.83
CA GLY A 104 17.81 -4.28 -11.41
C GLY A 104 16.90 -5.00 -10.42
N THR A 105 16.34 -6.14 -10.83
CA THR A 105 15.46 -6.98 -9.99
C THR A 105 16.21 -7.97 -9.09
N LYS A 106 17.54 -8.08 -9.22
CA LYS A 106 18.35 -9.03 -8.47
C LYS A 106 19.06 -8.34 -7.31
N ALA A 107 19.00 -8.97 -6.14
CA ALA A 107 19.78 -8.53 -4.99
C ALA A 107 21.17 -9.17 -5.02
N TYR A 108 22.20 -8.40 -4.67
CA TYR A 108 23.60 -8.87 -4.71
C TYR A 108 24.38 -8.41 -3.49
N ASN A 109 25.48 -9.12 -3.21
CA ASN A 109 26.33 -8.77 -2.10
C ASN A 109 27.41 -7.80 -2.56
N THR A 110 27.34 -6.56 -2.08
CA THR A 110 28.30 -5.53 -2.49
C THR A 110 29.71 -5.88 -2.07
N PHE A 111 29.95 -6.69 -1.03
CA PHE A 111 31.30 -7.11 -0.60
C PHE A 111 32.01 -8.00 -1.62
N PHE A 112 31.26 -8.80 -2.38
CA PHE A 112 31.84 -9.79 -3.30
C PHE A 112 31.61 -9.45 -4.77
N ASP A 113 30.56 -8.69 -5.09
CA ASP A 113 30.14 -8.43 -6.46
C ASP A 113 29.95 -6.93 -6.72
N THR A 114 30.02 -6.55 -8.01
CA THR A 114 29.70 -5.20 -8.51
C THR A 114 28.56 -5.28 -9.52
N CYS A 115 27.63 -4.31 -9.48
CA CYS A 115 26.62 -4.14 -10.52
C CYS A 115 27.12 -3.20 -11.62
N CYS A 116 27.11 -3.65 -12.87
CA CYS A 116 27.49 -2.88 -14.05
C CYS A 116 26.36 -2.91 -15.07
N SER A 117 25.73 -1.75 -15.31
CA SER A 117 24.62 -1.60 -16.28
C SER A 117 23.52 -2.66 -16.12
N GLY A 118 23.16 -2.98 -14.86
CA GLY A 118 22.15 -3.99 -14.55
C GLY A 118 22.64 -5.44 -14.54
N VAL A 119 23.94 -5.69 -14.75
CA VAL A 119 24.55 -7.02 -14.69
C VAL A 119 25.45 -7.14 -13.46
N ILE A 120 25.22 -8.17 -12.64
CA ILE A 120 26.07 -8.49 -11.50
C ILE A 120 27.32 -9.20 -12.00
N ARG A 121 28.49 -8.69 -11.62
CA ARG A 121 29.81 -9.29 -11.92
C ARG A 121 30.46 -9.72 -10.62
N SER A 122 30.94 -10.96 -10.57
CA SER A 122 31.72 -11.44 -9.43
C SER A 122 33.06 -10.73 -9.35
N GLY A 123 33.39 -10.27 -8.15
CA GLY A 123 34.54 -9.44 -7.85
C GLY A 123 34.16 -7.96 -7.65
N LYS A 124 34.86 -7.32 -6.72
CA LYS A 124 34.85 -5.87 -6.51
C LYS A 124 35.53 -5.18 -7.68
N VAL A 125 34.74 -4.67 -8.60
CA VAL A 125 35.23 -3.82 -9.69
C VAL A 125 34.96 -2.36 -9.33
N SER A 126 36.01 -1.53 -9.33
CA SER A 126 35.90 -0.09 -9.01
C SER A 126 35.29 0.73 -10.15
N VAL A 127 35.42 0.26 -11.39
CA VAL A 127 34.92 0.93 -12.60
C VAL A 127 34.34 -0.11 -13.54
N CYS A 128 33.04 -0.01 -13.83
CA CYS A 128 32.43 -0.78 -14.90
C CYS A 128 33.05 -0.33 -16.22
N GLY A 129 33.74 -1.24 -16.91
CA GLY A 129 34.53 -0.94 -18.11
C GLY A 129 33.72 -0.19 -19.15
N LYS A 130 34.36 0.84 -19.73
CA LYS A 130 33.87 1.62 -20.88
C LYS A 130 33.58 0.73 -22.09
#